data_AF-A0A917JSX4-F1
#
_entry.id   AF-A0A917JSX4-F1
#
_cell.length_a   1.000
_cell.length_b   1.000
_cell.length_c   1.000
_cell.angle_alpha   90.00
_cell.angle_beta   90.00
_cell.angle_gamma   90.00
#
_symmetry.space_group_name_H-M   'P 1'
#
loop_
_entity.id
_entity.type
_entity.pdbx_description
1 polymer ?
#
loop_
_entity_poly.entity_id
_entity_poly.type
_entity_poly.pdbx_seq_one_letter_code
_entity_poly.pdbx_strand_id
1 'polypeptide(L)' 'METLYQILGLIAAGVIIWILYRYIRARPETLSRESLSKSFFTMGILAILLMCFVALLIVMARST' A
#
# COMPACT_ATOMS: atom_id res chain seq x y z
N MET A 1 -11.50 -20.38 -19.33
CA MET A 1 -10.63 -20.23 -18.15
C MET A 1 -10.46 -18.77 -17.72
N GLU A 2 -10.33 -17.80 -18.63
CA GLU A 2 -10.20 -16.36 -18.25
C GLU A 2 -11.45 -15.72 -17.62
N THR A 3 -12.65 -16.07 -18.09
CA THR A 3 -13.91 -15.49 -17.59
C THR A 3 -14.18 -15.84 -16.13
N LEU A 4 -13.86 -17.06 -15.69
CA LEU A 4 -13.98 -17.46 -14.28
C LEU A 4 -13.07 -16.65 -13.36
N TYR A 5 -11.83 -16.38 -13.78
CA TYR A 5 -10.91 -15.52 -13.02
C TYR A 5 -11.38 -14.06 -12.97
N GLN A 6 -11.92 -13.52 -14.06
CA GLN A 6 -12.50 -12.17 -14.05
C GLN A 6 -13.71 -12.06 -13.12
N ILE A 7 -14.61 -13.06 -13.14
CA ILE A 7 -15.79 -13.09 -12.26
C ILE A 7 -15.37 -13.21 -10.79
N LEU A 8 -14.42 -14.11 -10.48
CA LEU A 8 -13.86 -14.23 -9.14
C LEU A 8 -13.15 -12.95 -8.70
N GLY A 9 -12.42 -12.28 -9.60
CA GLY A 9 -11.79 -11.00 -9.35
C GLY A 9 -12.80 -9.90 -9.05
N LEU A 10 -13.93 -9.86 -9.76
CA LEU A 10 -15.00 -8.90 -9.53
C LEU A 10 -15.70 -9.13 -8.19
N ILE A 11 -15.99 -10.39 -7.86
CA ILE A 11 -16.58 -10.77 -6.56
C ILE A 11 -15.62 -10.42 -5.42
N ALA A 12 -14.34 -10.76 -5.58
CA ALA A 12 -13.31 -10.42 -4.60
C ALA A 12 -13.18 -8.90 -4.40
N ALA A 13 -13.18 -8.13 -5.50
CA ALA A 13 -13.16 -6.67 -5.43
C ALA A 13 -14.38 -6.12 -4.68
N GLY A 14 -15.59 -6.65 -4.97
CA GLY A 14 -16.81 -6.28 -4.25
C GLY A 14 -16.74 -6.59 -2.75
N VAL A 15 -16.23 -7.77 -2.38
CA VAL A 15 -16.04 -8.18 -0.98
C VAL A 15 -15.01 -7.28 -0.28
N ILE A 16 -13.90 -6.94 -0.94
CA ILE A 16 -12.87 -6.04 -0.40
C ILE A 16 -13.48 -4.66 -0.11
N ILE A 17 -14.23 -4.10 -1.06
CA ILE A 17 -14.89 -2.80 -0.88
C ILE A 17 -15.89 -2.85 0.28
N TRP A 18 -16.67 -3.94 0.40
CA TRP A 18 -17.63 -4.11 1.49
C TRP A 18 -16.96 -4.22 2.86
N ILE A 19 -15.89 -5.02 2.96
CA ILE A 19 -15.09 -5.14 4.20
C ILE A 19 -14.49 -3.78 4.56
N LEU A 20 -13.94 -3.06 3.58
CA LEU A 20 -13.35 -1.75 3.79
C LEU A 20 -14.39 -0.74 4.29
N TYR A 21 -15.58 -0.71 3.68
CA TYR A 21 -16.68 0.14 4.14
C TYR A 21 -17.11 -0.18 5.58
N ARG A 22 -17.22 -1.48 5.92
CA ARG A 22 -17.56 -1.93 7.28
C ARG A 22 -16.48 -1.54 8.29
N TYR A 23 -15.21 -1.67 7.92
CA TYR A 23 -14.08 -1.35 8.78
C TYR A 23 -13.99 0.15 9.06
N ILE A 24 -14.12 0.98 8.03
CA ILE A 24 -14.10 2.44 8.14
C ILE A 24 -15.27 2.93 9.00
N ARG A 25 -16.49 2.38 8.83
CA ARG A 25 -17.63 2.74 9.68
C ARG A 25 -17.46 2.29 11.14
N ALA A 26 -16.80 1.15 11.39
CA ALA A 26 -16.59 0.65 12.73
C ALA A 26 -15.50 1.43 13.49
N ARG A 27 -14.53 2.04 12.78
CA ARG A 27 -13.42 2.79 13.38
C ARG A 27 -13.07 4.03 12.52
N PRO A 28 -13.92 5.07 12.51
CA PRO A 28 -13.72 6.26 11.67
C PRO A 28 -12.43 7.02 12.00
N GLU A 29 -11.95 6.88 13.23
CA GLU A 29 -10.69 7.46 13.72
C GLU A 29 -9.42 6.88 13.07
N THR A 30 -9.50 5.70 12.44
CA THR A 30 -8.38 5.13 11.65
C THR A 30 -8.16 5.82 10.31
N LEU A 31 -9.16 6.57 9.83
CA LEU A 31 -9.08 7.39 8.62
C LEU A 31 -8.99 8.89 8.96
N SER A 32 -8.69 9.20 10.23
CA SER A 32 -8.45 10.56 10.67
C SER A 32 -7.21 11.13 9.96
N ARG A 33 -7.24 12.43 9.64
CA ARG A 33 -6.11 13.14 9.04
C ARG A 33 -4.79 12.92 9.78
N GLU A 34 -4.86 12.78 11.11
CA GLU A 34 -3.70 12.58 11.97
C GLU A 34 -3.06 11.19 11.76
N SER A 35 -3.85 10.12 11.74
CA SER A 35 -3.36 8.75 11.50
C SER A 35 -2.84 8.55 10.08
N LEU A 36 -3.50 9.16 9.08
CA LEU A 36 -3.04 9.16 7.70
C LEU A 36 -1.71 9.91 7.53
N SER A 37 -1.58 11.10 8.14
CA SER A 37 -0.34 11.90 8.09
C SER A 37 0.83 11.16 8.75
N LYS A 38 0.59 10.56 9.92
CA LYS A 38 1.61 9.76 10.64
C LYS A 38 2.07 8.54 9.84
N SER A 39 1.14 7.82 9.21
CA SER A 39 1.47 6.68 8.34
C SER A 39 2.26 7.12 7.10
N PHE A 40 1.85 8.21 6.46
CA PHE A 40 2.51 8.74 5.27
C PHE A 40 3.93 9.22 5.56
N PHE A 41 4.15 9.85 6.72
CA PHE A 41 5.48 10.26 7.17
C PHE A 41 6.40 9.06 7.42
N THR A 42 5.91 8.06 8.15
CA THR A 42 6.70 6.86 8.50
C THR A 42 7.03 6.01 7.26
N MET A 43 6.04 5.79 6.38
CA MET A 43 6.26 5.08 5.11
C MET A 43 7.11 5.89 4.13
N GLY A 44 6.94 7.21 4.08
CA GLY A 44 7.73 8.10 3.24
C GLY A 44 9.21 8.13 3.60
N ILE A 45 9.53 8.20 4.90
CA ILE A 45 10.91 8.08 5.39
C ILE A 45 11.50 6.73 5.00
N LEU A 46 10.75 5.65 5.20
CA LEU A 46 11.22 4.31 4.85
C LEU A 46 11.49 4.18 3.35
N ALA A 47 10.64 4.76 2.51
CA ALA A 47 10.82 4.79 1.06
C ALA A 47 12.07 5.58 0.64
N ILE A 48 12.31 6.76 1.22
CA ILE A 48 13.50 7.57 0.94
C ILE A 48 14.77 6.81 1.33
N LEU A 49 14.78 6.18 2.51
CA LEU A 49 15.91 5.39 2.99
C LEU A 49 16.21 4.23 2.03
N LEU A 50 15.18 3.51 1.59
CA LEU A 50 15.32 2.43 0.63
C LEU A 50 15.83 2.94 -0.73
N MET A 51 15.37 4.11 -1.18
CA MET A 51 15.83 4.72 -2.43
C MET A 51 17.32 5.06 -2.37
N CYS A 52 17.79 5.64 -1.26
CA CYS A 52 19.22 5.88 -1.02
C CYS A 52 20.01 4.57 -1.01
N PHE A 53 19.49 3.52 -0.36
CA PHE A 53 20.13 2.22 -0.33
C PHE A 53 20.30 1.62 -1.73
N VAL A 54 19.23 1.63 -2.54
CA VAL A 54 19.28 1.16 -3.94
C VAL A 54 20.24 2.01 -4.77
N ALA A 55 20.25 3.34 -4.61
CA ALA A 55 21.16 4.22 -5.32
C ALA A 55 22.64 3.89 -5.01
N LEU A 56 22.97 3.60 -3.75
CA LEU A 56 24.31 3.15 -3.35
C LEU A 56 24.70 1.82 -3.99
N LEU A 57 23.76 0.85 -4.02
CA LEU A 57 23.99 -0.43 -4.68
C LEU A 57 24.29 -0.26 -6.17
N ILE A 58 23.58 0.63 -6.86
CA ILE A 58 23.83 0.93 -8.27
C ILE A 58 25.23 1.52 -8.48
N VAL A 59 25.67 2.42 -7.60
CA VAL A 59 27.01 3.02 -7.70
C VAL A 59 28.09 1.97 -7.47
N MET A 60 27.97 1.13 -6.44
CA MET A 60 28.92 0.03 -6.17
C MET A 60 28.97 -1.00 -7.30
N ALA A 61 27.81 -1.38 -7.83
CA ALA A 61 27.72 -2.33 -8.93
C ALA A 61 28.29 -1.76 -10.25
N ARG A 62 28.27 -0.43 -10.43
CA ARG A 62 28.88 0.23 -11.59
C ARG A 62 30.38 0.46 -11.42
N SER A 63 30.87 0.61 -10.19
CA SER A 63 32.28 0.86 -9.90
C SER A 63 33.14 -0.42 -9.82
N THR A 64 32.53 -1.60 -9.90
CA THR A 64 33.20 -2.91 -9.99
C THR A 64 33.21 -3.38 -11.44
#